data_AF-A0A845SYM5-F1
#
_entry.id   AF-A0A845SYM5-F1
#
_cell.length_a   1.000
_cell.length_b   1.000
_cell.length_c   1.000
_cell.angle_alpha   90.00
_cell.angle_beta   90.00
_cell.angle_gamma   90.00
#
_symmetry.space_group_name_H-M   'P 1'
#
loop_
_entity.id
_entity.type
_entity.pdbx_description
1 polymer ?
#
loop_
_entity_poly.entity_id
_entity_poly.type
_entity_poly.pdbx_seq_one_letter_code
_entity_poly.pdbx_strand_id
1 'polypeptide(L)'
;MANLVNGLCKWPWEEACRRAGIALAGKVAARLGIPDNARQFNPQELAILVNGLSKWPCEDTCRRAGIALAGETTTRLAVPDSARQFNPQALANLVNGLSKWPWEDACRRAGIALAGEVTARLDIPDSARQFNPQELANLVNGLGKWPREDACRRAGIALAGETTTRLAVPDSARQFNPQALANLVNGLGKWP
;
A
#
# COMPACT_ATOMS: atom_id res chain seq x y z
N MET A 1 13.08 -12.67 3.57
CA MET A 1 11.71 -13.19 3.33
C MET A 1 10.94 -12.38 2.30
N ALA A 2 11.01 -11.05 2.35
CA ALA A 2 10.32 -10.16 1.40
C ALA A 2 10.59 -10.52 -0.08
N ASN A 3 11.86 -10.68 -0.48
CA ASN A 3 12.21 -11.03 -1.86
C ASN A 3 11.67 -12.39 -2.32
N LEU A 4 11.58 -13.38 -1.42
CA LEU A 4 10.99 -14.68 -1.74
C LEU A 4 9.49 -14.53 -2.01
N VAL A 5 8.77 -13.82 -1.14
CA VAL A 5 7.34 -13.52 -1.34
C VAL A 5 7.13 -12.76 -2.65
N ASN A 6 7.98 -11.76 -2.95
CA ASN A 6 7.92 -10.99 -4.20
C ASN A 6 8.16 -11.85 -5.45
N GLY A 7 9.03 -12.86 -5.37
CA GLY A 7 9.27 -13.79 -6.46
C GLY A 7 8.08 -14.72 -6.68
N LEU A 8 7.58 -15.33 -5.61
CA LEU A 8 6.46 -16.28 -5.66
C LEU A 8 5.16 -15.61 -6.11
N CYS A 9 4.92 -14.37 -5.70
CA CYS A 9 3.69 -13.66 -6.02
C CYS A 9 3.58 -13.23 -7.50
N LYS A 10 4.62 -13.46 -8.32
CA LYS A 10 4.55 -13.28 -9.78
C LYS A 10 3.74 -14.39 -10.46
N TRP A 11 3.61 -15.55 -9.81
CA TRP A 11 2.89 -16.71 -10.32
C TRP A 11 1.83 -17.16 -9.29
N PRO A 12 0.87 -16.29 -8.92
CA PRO A 12 -0.03 -16.56 -7.80
C PRO A 12 -1.01 -17.71 -8.06
N TRP A 13 -1.23 -18.07 -9.33
CA TRP A 13 -2.03 -19.23 -9.75
C TRP A 13 -1.26 -20.56 -9.70
N GLU A 14 0.07 -20.52 -9.62
CA GLU A 14 0.87 -21.74 -9.51
C GLU A 14 0.78 -22.29 -8.09
N GLU A 15 0.29 -23.53 -7.96
CA GLU A 15 -0.01 -24.13 -6.66
C GLU A 15 1.23 -24.23 -5.76
N ALA A 16 2.39 -24.51 -6.33
CA ALA A 16 3.65 -24.52 -5.60
C ALA A 16 4.02 -23.12 -5.06
N CYS A 17 3.84 -22.07 -5.88
CA CYS A 17 4.10 -20.70 -5.47
C CYS A 17 3.13 -20.24 -4.38
N ARG A 18 1.84 -20.57 -4.55
CA ARG A 18 0.78 -20.28 -3.57
C ARG A 18 1.08 -20.92 -2.23
N ARG A 19 1.33 -22.23 -2.18
CA ARG A 19 1.66 -22.94 -0.91
C ARG A 19 2.90 -22.38 -0.23
N ALA A 20 3.96 -22.09 -1.00
CA ALA A 20 5.17 -21.49 -0.46
C ALA A 20 4.90 -20.07 0.10
N GLY A 21 4.10 -19.28 -0.60
CA GLY A 21 3.65 -17.95 -0.16
C GLY A 21 2.88 -17.99 1.15
N ILE A 22 1.91 -18.92 1.27
CA ILE A 22 1.12 -19.14 2.50
C ILE A 22 2.03 -19.57 3.66
N ALA A 23 2.98 -20.47 3.43
CA ALA A 23 3.92 -20.90 4.46
C ALA A 23 4.82 -19.74 4.94
N LEU A 24 5.28 -18.89 4.01
CA LEU A 24 6.04 -17.67 4.36
C LEU A 24 5.16 -16.66 5.12
N ALA A 25 3.87 -16.52 4.78
CA ALA A 25 2.94 -15.68 5.51
C ALA A 25 2.83 -16.14 6.98
N GLY A 26 2.74 -17.45 7.22
CA GLY A 26 2.73 -18.01 8.57
C GLY A 26 3.99 -17.65 9.37
N LYS A 27 5.17 -17.71 8.74
CA LYS A 27 6.43 -17.28 9.35
C LYS A 27 6.48 -15.78 9.65
N VAL A 28 5.94 -14.95 8.76
CA VAL A 28 5.85 -13.50 8.99
C VAL A 28 4.94 -13.20 10.18
N ALA A 29 3.75 -13.79 10.23
CA ALA A 29 2.81 -13.61 11.34
C ALA A 29 3.42 -14.07 12.68
N ALA A 30 4.07 -15.25 12.71
CA ALA A 30 4.74 -15.74 13.90
C ALA A 30 5.87 -14.82 14.36
N ARG A 31 6.65 -14.28 13.43
CA ARG A 31 7.77 -13.39 13.75
C ARG A 31 7.32 -12.03 14.28
N LEU A 32 6.25 -11.47 13.73
CA LEU A 32 5.64 -10.22 14.20
C LEU A 32 4.88 -10.38 15.53
N GLY A 33 4.48 -11.60 15.88
CA GLY A 33 3.90 -11.92 17.18
C GLY A 33 4.90 -11.96 18.34
N ILE A 34 6.20 -11.93 18.04
CA ILE A 34 7.26 -11.85 19.06
C ILE A 34 7.60 -10.38 19.29
N PRO A 35 7.59 -9.88 20.54
CA PRO A 35 8.00 -8.52 20.85
C PRO A 35 9.38 -8.17 20.26
N ASP A 36 9.55 -6.92 19.83
CA ASP A 36 10.79 -6.37 19.23
C ASP A 36 11.28 -6.98 17.90
N ASN A 37 10.79 -8.15 17.48
CA ASN A 37 11.17 -8.76 16.20
C ASN A 37 10.66 -7.99 14.98
N ALA A 38 9.67 -7.12 15.14
CA ALA A 38 9.15 -6.29 14.05
C ALA A 38 10.21 -5.36 13.46
N ARG A 39 11.21 -4.93 14.26
CA ARG A 39 12.34 -4.10 13.81
C ARG A 39 13.25 -4.78 12.78
N GLN A 40 13.11 -6.08 12.58
CA GLN A 40 13.94 -6.84 11.64
C GLN A 40 13.48 -6.71 10.19
N PHE A 41 12.27 -6.18 9.96
CA PHE A 41 11.84 -5.77 8.63
C PHE A 41 12.11 -4.29 8.46
N ASN A 42 12.75 -3.87 7.37
CA ASN A 42 12.78 -2.45 7.03
C ASN A 42 11.43 -2.01 6.39
N PRO A 43 11.16 -0.70 6.26
CA PRO A 43 9.91 -0.17 5.71
C PRO A 43 9.56 -0.72 4.31
N GLN A 44 10.55 -0.89 3.44
CA GLN A 44 10.36 -1.43 2.08
C GLN A 44 10.02 -2.91 2.13
N GLU A 45 10.65 -3.69 3.00
CA GLU A 45 10.32 -5.10 3.20
C GLU A 45 8.89 -5.29 3.69
N LEU A 46 8.39 -4.44 4.58
CA LEU A 46 6.98 -4.45 4.99
C LEU A 46 6.07 -4.26 3.78
N ALA A 47 6.35 -3.27 2.94
CA ALA A 47 5.56 -2.98 1.75
C ALA A 47 5.57 -4.13 0.74
N ILE A 48 6.74 -4.74 0.52
CA ILE A 48 6.90 -5.90 -0.37
C ILE A 48 6.10 -7.10 0.17
N LEU A 49 6.19 -7.38 1.47
CA LEU A 49 5.44 -8.47 2.11
C LEU A 49 3.93 -8.23 1.98
N VAL A 50 3.44 -7.05 2.34
CA VAL A 50 2.01 -6.70 2.22
C VAL A 50 1.53 -6.86 0.78
N ASN A 51 2.23 -6.26 -0.19
CA ASN A 51 1.82 -6.31 -1.60
C ASN A 51 1.87 -7.74 -2.16
N GLY A 52 2.88 -8.53 -1.81
CA GLY A 52 2.99 -9.91 -2.28
C GLY A 52 1.96 -10.85 -1.65
N LEU A 53 1.71 -10.74 -0.35
CA LEU A 53 0.69 -11.53 0.34
C LEU A 53 -0.73 -11.17 -0.11
N SER A 54 -0.94 -9.92 -0.54
CA SER A 54 -2.21 -9.46 -1.09
C SER A 54 -2.63 -10.16 -2.39
N LYS A 55 -1.74 -10.96 -3.00
CA LYS A 55 -2.07 -11.82 -4.15
C LYS A 55 -2.88 -13.05 -3.78
N TRP A 56 -2.93 -13.41 -2.49
CA TRP A 56 -3.74 -14.51 -1.97
C TRP A 56 -4.67 -14.00 -0.86
N PRO A 57 -5.59 -13.06 -1.17
CA PRO A 57 -6.37 -12.37 -0.14
C PRO A 57 -7.40 -13.26 0.57
N CYS A 58 -7.80 -14.37 -0.07
CA CYS A 58 -8.73 -15.34 0.49
C CYS A 58 -8.07 -16.33 1.46
N GLU A 59 -6.73 -16.40 1.50
CA GLU A 59 -6.01 -17.31 2.39
C GLU A 59 -5.91 -16.68 3.79
N ASP A 60 -6.46 -17.36 4.80
CA ASP A 60 -6.50 -16.86 6.19
C ASP A 60 -5.12 -16.49 6.72
N THR A 61 -4.12 -17.34 6.46
CA THR A 61 -2.73 -17.10 6.88
C THR A 61 -2.16 -15.82 6.26
N CYS A 62 -2.47 -15.54 4.99
CA CYS A 62 -2.03 -14.31 4.31
C CYS A 62 -2.75 -13.09 4.90
N ARG A 63 -4.04 -13.20 5.18
CA ARG A 63 -4.83 -12.15 5.85
C ARG A 63 -4.28 -11.85 7.25
N ARG A 64 -4.02 -12.86 8.08
CA ARG A 64 -3.45 -12.70 9.44
C ARG A 64 -2.08 -12.04 9.41
N ALA A 65 -1.22 -12.43 8.47
CA ALA A 65 0.06 -11.77 8.26
C ALA A 65 -0.12 -10.30 7.81
N GLY A 66 -1.07 -10.04 6.92
CA GLY A 66 -1.47 -8.68 6.51
C GLY A 66 -1.90 -7.80 7.70
N ILE A 67 -2.72 -8.34 8.62
CA ILE A 67 -3.14 -7.65 9.85
C ILE A 67 -1.93 -7.30 10.73
N ALA A 68 -1.00 -8.24 10.94
CA ALA A 68 0.20 -7.99 11.73
C ALA A 68 1.10 -6.92 11.08
N LEU A 69 1.28 -6.99 9.76
CA LEU A 69 2.04 -5.99 9.00
C LEU A 69 1.35 -4.61 9.04
N ALA A 70 0.02 -4.56 9.04
CA ALA A 70 -0.74 -3.32 9.16
C ALA A 70 -0.54 -2.66 10.54
N GLY A 71 -0.55 -3.47 11.60
CA GLY A 71 -0.23 -3.03 12.95
C GLY A 71 1.16 -2.39 13.02
N GLU A 72 2.18 -3.08 12.52
CA GLU A 72 3.55 -2.55 12.48
C GLU A 72 3.67 -1.29 11.62
N THR A 73 3.00 -1.26 10.47
CA THR A 73 2.96 -0.06 9.59
C THR A 73 2.39 1.14 10.34
N THR A 74 1.31 0.95 11.10
CA THR A 74 0.70 2.01 11.93
C THR A 74 1.68 2.50 13.00
N THR A 75 2.35 1.58 13.71
CA THR A 75 3.36 1.92 14.73
C THR A 75 4.49 2.77 14.15
N ARG A 76 4.99 2.43 12.95
CA ARG A 76 6.08 3.19 12.31
C ARG A 76 5.64 4.56 11.83
N LEU A 77 4.43 4.67 11.28
CA LEU A 77 3.91 5.95 10.80
C LEU A 77 3.61 6.92 11.95
N ALA A 78 3.43 6.42 13.19
CA ALA A 78 3.28 7.26 14.37
C ALA A 78 4.58 7.97 14.80
N VAL A 79 5.74 7.54 14.30
CA VAL A 79 7.04 8.15 14.59
C VAL A 79 7.56 8.86 13.34
N PRO A 80 7.69 10.20 13.33
CA PRO A 80 8.03 10.97 12.12
C PRO A 80 9.28 10.50 11.39
N ASP A 81 10.36 10.20 12.12
CA ASP A 81 11.62 9.73 11.52
C ASP A 81 11.53 8.32 10.95
N SER A 82 10.60 7.49 11.46
CA SER A 82 10.30 6.19 10.86
C SER A 82 9.38 6.32 9.65
N ALA A 83 8.40 7.24 9.68
CA ALA A 83 7.50 7.52 8.56
C ALA A 83 8.28 7.99 7.31
N ARG A 84 9.29 8.85 7.49
CA ARG A 84 10.16 9.34 6.40
C ARG A 84 10.95 8.25 5.69
N GLN A 85 11.15 7.08 6.33
CA GLN A 85 11.90 5.98 5.73
C GLN A 85 11.09 5.20 4.68
N PHE A 86 9.75 5.34 4.65
CA PHE A 86 8.96 4.78 3.55
C PHE A 86 9.23 5.62 2.29
N ASN A 87 9.48 4.99 1.15
CA ASN A 87 9.55 5.70 -0.12
C ASN A 87 8.16 5.71 -0.80
N PRO A 88 7.94 6.53 -1.84
CA PRO A 88 6.66 6.59 -2.57
C PRO A 88 6.11 5.22 -2.98
N GLN A 89 6.98 4.36 -3.52
CA GLN A 89 6.62 3.00 -3.92
C GLN A 89 6.16 2.14 -2.74
N ALA A 90 6.82 2.24 -1.59
CA ALA A 90 6.45 1.51 -0.38
C ALA A 90 5.06 1.95 0.12
N LEU A 91 4.78 3.26 0.14
CA LEU A 91 3.46 3.79 0.50
C LEU A 91 2.37 3.25 -0.43
N ALA A 92 2.59 3.32 -1.75
CA ALA A 92 1.64 2.82 -2.74
C ALA A 92 1.41 1.31 -2.63
N ASN A 93 2.47 0.53 -2.41
CA ASN A 93 2.38 -0.92 -2.23
C ASN A 93 1.64 -1.31 -0.94
N LEU A 94 1.88 -0.60 0.16
CA LEU A 94 1.16 -0.81 1.43
C LEU A 94 -0.33 -0.52 1.26
N VAL A 95 -0.68 0.66 0.73
CA VAL A 95 -2.08 1.03 0.47
C VAL A 95 -2.74 0.01 -0.44
N ASN A 96 -2.13 -0.33 -1.58
CA ASN A 96 -2.69 -1.28 -2.53
C ASN A 96 -2.89 -2.68 -1.92
N GLY A 97 -1.91 -3.19 -1.16
CA GLY A 97 -2.01 -4.51 -0.57
C GLY A 97 -3.00 -4.57 0.60
N LEU A 98 -2.97 -3.60 1.51
CA LEU A 98 -3.91 -3.54 2.64
C LEU A 98 -5.36 -3.32 2.19
N SER A 99 -5.55 -2.65 1.04
CA SER A 99 -6.87 -2.47 0.43
C SER A 99 -7.57 -3.78 0.00
N LYS A 100 -6.86 -4.93 0.06
CA LYS A 100 -7.46 -6.25 -0.15
C LYS A 100 -8.22 -6.79 1.05
N TRP A 101 -7.98 -6.21 2.24
CA TRP A 101 -8.67 -6.56 3.48
C TRP A 101 -9.29 -5.33 4.13
N PRO A 102 -10.15 -4.57 3.42
CA PRO A 102 -10.64 -3.27 3.90
C PRO A 102 -11.57 -3.38 5.13
N TRP A 103 -12.13 -4.56 5.38
CA TRP A 103 -12.96 -4.87 6.54
C TRP A 103 -12.15 -5.12 7.81
N GLU A 104 -10.83 -5.33 7.71
CA GLU A 104 -9.96 -5.53 8.87
C GLU A 104 -9.60 -4.17 9.50
N ASP A 105 -9.94 -4.00 10.76
CA ASP A 105 -9.73 -2.75 11.50
C ASP A 105 -8.25 -2.30 11.53
N ALA A 106 -7.31 -3.25 11.64
CA ALA A 106 -5.88 -2.95 11.55
C ALA A 106 -5.49 -2.41 10.16
N CYS A 107 -6.03 -2.98 9.08
CA CYS A 107 -5.77 -2.51 7.71
C CYS A 107 -6.37 -1.13 7.48
N ARG A 108 -7.58 -0.88 8.02
CA ARG A 108 -8.21 0.45 7.99
C ARG A 108 -7.37 1.50 8.73
N ARG A 109 -6.92 1.23 9.96
CA ARG A 109 -6.06 2.17 10.73
C ARG A 109 -4.76 2.47 10.00
N ALA A 110 -4.11 1.45 9.45
CA ALA A 110 -2.91 1.64 8.64
C ALA A 110 -3.21 2.47 7.38
N GLY A 111 -4.35 2.24 6.72
CA GLY A 111 -4.83 3.06 5.59
C GLY A 111 -4.99 4.55 5.96
N ILE A 112 -5.56 4.84 7.13
CA ILE A 112 -5.69 6.22 7.65
C ILE A 112 -4.32 6.86 7.89
N ALA A 113 -3.39 6.14 8.53
CA ALA A 113 -2.04 6.64 8.79
C ALA A 113 -1.27 6.89 7.48
N LEU A 114 -1.37 5.96 6.52
CA LEU A 114 -0.78 6.09 5.19
C LEU A 114 -1.37 7.28 4.42
N ALA A 115 -2.68 7.52 4.52
CA ALA A 115 -3.34 8.66 3.90
C ALA A 115 -2.81 10.00 4.46
N GLY A 116 -2.58 10.07 5.77
CA GLY A 116 -1.94 11.23 6.41
C GLY A 116 -0.55 11.50 5.85
N GLU A 117 0.30 10.47 5.82
CA GLU A 117 1.67 10.57 5.27
C GLU A 117 1.69 10.93 3.78
N VAL A 118 0.81 10.34 2.98
CA VAL A 118 0.68 10.66 1.55
C VAL A 118 0.28 12.11 1.35
N THR A 119 -0.68 12.62 2.13
CA THR A 119 -1.09 14.03 2.06
C THR A 119 0.08 14.94 2.36
N ALA A 120 0.81 14.68 3.45
CA ALA A 120 1.98 15.49 3.84
C ALA A 120 3.08 15.52 2.76
N ARG A 121 3.25 14.44 1.99
CA ARG A 121 4.21 14.40 0.87
C ARG A 121 3.72 15.14 -0.37
N LEU A 122 2.42 15.14 -0.63
CA LEU A 122 1.84 15.84 -1.77
C LEU A 122 1.85 17.37 -1.56
N ASP A 123 1.81 17.83 -0.31
CA ASP A 123 1.95 19.25 0.04
C ASP A 123 3.35 19.83 -0.23
N ILE A 124 4.36 18.96 -0.44
CA ILE A 124 5.74 19.35 -0.75
C ILE A 124 6.02 19.03 -2.23
N PRO A 125 6.19 20.02 -3.12
CA PRO A 125 6.32 19.79 -4.57
C PRO A 125 7.42 18.78 -4.95
N ASP A 126 8.58 18.85 -4.29
CA ASP A 126 9.69 17.94 -4.58
C ASP A 126 9.43 16.50 -4.10
N SER A 127 8.63 16.32 -3.06
CA SER A 127 8.20 14.99 -2.61
C SER A 127 7.07 14.45 -3.48
N ALA A 128 6.13 15.29 -3.90
CA ALA A 128 5.07 14.93 -4.83
C ALA A 128 5.63 14.37 -6.16
N ARG A 129 6.68 15.00 -6.70
CA ARG A 129 7.37 14.56 -7.93
C ARG A 129 8.01 13.18 -7.83
N GLN A 130 8.28 12.67 -6.63
CA GLN A 130 8.88 11.34 -6.45
C GLN A 130 7.88 10.20 -6.68
N PHE A 131 6.58 10.47 -6.56
CA PHE A 131 5.57 9.48 -6.94
C PHE A 131 5.57 9.32 -8.45
N ASN A 132 5.47 8.09 -8.95
CA ASN A 132 5.19 7.84 -10.36
C ASN A 132 3.67 7.69 -10.61
N PRO A 133 3.21 7.74 -11.87
CA PRO A 133 1.80 7.59 -12.22
C PRO A 133 1.11 6.33 -11.70
N GLN A 134 1.81 5.19 -11.70
CA GLN A 134 1.27 3.92 -11.22
C GLN A 134 1.07 3.95 -9.69
N GLU A 135 1.99 4.59 -8.97
CA GLU A 135 1.90 4.77 -7.52
C GLU A 135 0.73 5.67 -7.15
N LEU A 136 0.57 6.81 -7.83
CA LEU A 136 -0.59 7.68 -7.64
C LEU A 136 -1.90 6.92 -7.88
N ALA A 137 -2.00 6.17 -8.98
CA ALA A 137 -3.17 5.37 -9.29
C ALA A 137 -3.47 4.29 -8.24
N ASN A 138 -2.44 3.62 -7.74
CA ASN A 138 -2.57 2.62 -6.68
C ASN A 138 -3.05 3.25 -5.36
N LEU A 139 -2.53 4.43 -5.02
CA LEU A 139 -2.93 5.18 -3.83
C LEU A 139 -4.41 5.59 -3.91
N VAL A 140 -4.84 6.19 -5.02
CA VAL A 140 -6.24 6.60 -5.22
C VAL A 140 -7.17 5.38 -5.12
N ASN A 141 -6.86 4.29 -5.84
CA ASN A 141 -7.71 3.10 -5.85
C ASN A 141 -7.80 2.43 -4.48
N GLY A 142 -6.67 2.31 -3.78
CA GLY A 142 -6.57 1.64 -2.49
C GLY A 142 -7.18 2.47 -1.35
N LEU A 143 -6.88 3.76 -1.24
CA LEU A 143 -7.48 4.63 -0.23
C LEU A 143 -8.99 4.78 -0.43
N GLY A 144 -9.46 4.71 -1.69
CA GLY A 144 -10.88 4.66 -2.02
C GLY A 144 -11.63 3.49 -1.38
N LYS A 145 -10.96 2.48 -0.79
CA LYS A 145 -11.64 1.42 -0.02
C LYS A 145 -12.14 1.88 1.34
N TRP A 146 -11.72 3.05 1.81
CA TRP A 146 -12.17 3.64 3.07
C TRP A 146 -12.78 5.03 2.84
N PRO A 147 -13.88 5.13 2.06
CA PRO A 147 -14.41 6.41 1.58
C PRO A 147 -15.01 7.31 2.67
N ARG A 148 -15.28 6.73 3.85
CA ARG A 148 -15.85 7.43 5.01
C ARG A 148 -14.79 8.00 5.94
N GLU A 149 -13.52 7.66 5.74
CA GLU A 149 -12.43 8.14 6.59
C GLU A 149 -11.92 9.50 6.09
N ASP A 150 -11.97 10.51 6.93
CA ASP A 150 -11.60 11.89 6.57
C ASP A 150 -10.18 12.01 6.04
N ALA A 151 -9.23 11.30 6.64
CA ALA A 151 -7.84 11.29 6.18
C ALA A 151 -7.72 10.72 4.77
N CYS A 152 -8.41 9.61 4.48
CA CYS A 152 -8.42 8.99 3.16
C CYS A 152 -9.11 9.90 2.12
N ARG A 153 -10.18 10.62 2.51
CA ARG A 153 -10.84 11.60 1.63
C ARG A 153 -9.92 12.76 1.27
N ARG A 154 -9.24 13.35 2.27
CA ARG A 154 -8.26 14.44 2.04
C ARG A 154 -7.12 13.99 1.12
N ALA A 155 -6.56 12.82 1.38
CA ALA A 155 -5.53 12.24 0.52
C ALA A 155 -6.06 11.99 -0.91
N GLY A 156 -7.30 11.51 -1.04
CA GLY A 156 -7.97 11.35 -2.33
C GLY A 156 -8.06 12.66 -3.13
N ILE A 157 -8.44 13.76 -2.48
CA ILE A 157 -8.49 15.10 -3.09
C ILE A 157 -7.09 15.56 -3.52
N ALA A 158 -6.09 15.43 -2.64
CA ALA A 158 -4.70 15.81 -2.96
C ALA A 158 -4.15 15.00 -4.15
N LEU A 159 -4.40 13.69 -4.17
CA LEU A 159 -4.02 12.81 -5.28
C LEU A 159 -4.76 13.16 -6.57
N ALA A 160 -6.03 13.54 -6.50
CA ALA A 160 -6.80 13.98 -7.67
C ALA A 160 -6.21 15.27 -8.27
N GLY A 161 -5.84 16.23 -7.41
CA GLY A 161 -5.16 17.46 -7.82
C GLY A 161 -3.83 17.19 -8.50
N GLU A 162 -2.96 16.39 -7.86
CA GLU A 162 -1.66 16.01 -8.42
C GLU A 162 -1.80 15.24 -9.75
N THR A 163 -2.74 14.30 -9.82
CA THR A 163 -3.01 13.55 -11.06
C THR A 163 -3.50 14.48 -12.18
N THR A 164 -4.38 15.43 -11.87
CA THR A 164 -4.89 16.41 -12.84
C THR A 164 -3.75 17.28 -13.38
N THR A 165 -2.88 17.77 -12.50
CA THR A 165 -1.68 18.53 -12.88
C THR A 165 -0.80 17.74 -13.85
N ARG A 166 -0.57 16.45 -13.60
CA ARG A 166 0.23 15.60 -14.49
C ARG A 166 -0.44 15.28 -15.81
N LEU A 167 -1.75 15.08 -15.81
CA LEU A 167 -2.50 14.82 -17.04
C LEU A 167 -2.58 16.07 -17.94
N ALA A 168 -2.46 17.27 -17.38
CA ALA A 168 -2.40 18.51 -18.15
C ALA A 168 -1.08 18.68 -18.93
N VAL A 169 -0.02 17.95 -18.58
CA VAL A 169 1.28 17.99 -19.27
C VAL A 169 1.41 16.77 -20.18
N PRO A 170 1.50 16.93 -21.52
CA PRO A 170 1.47 15.80 -22.47
C PRO A 170 2.51 14.70 -22.19
N ASP A 171 3.74 15.06 -21.86
CA ASP A 171 4.81 14.09 -21.59
C ASP A 171 4.60 13.33 -20.29
N SER A 172 4.03 13.99 -19.27
CA SER A 172 3.65 13.33 -18.02
C SER A 172 2.42 12.45 -18.21
N ALA A 173 1.44 12.89 -19.02
CA ALA A 173 0.24 12.12 -19.32
C ALA A 173 0.55 10.78 -20.00
N ARG A 174 1.55 10.75 -20.91
CA ARG A 174 2.02 9.52 -21.58
C ARG A 174 2.58 8.45 -20.63
N GLN A 175 2.94 8.82 -19.41
CA GLN A 175 3.45 7.88 -18.41
C GLN A 175 2.31 7.12 -17.68
N PHE A 176 1.05 7.55 -17.83
CA PHE A 176 -0.11 6.80 -17.33
C PHE A 176 -0.46 5.68 -18.30
N ASN A 177 -0.17 4.44 -17.89
CA ASN A 177 -0.64 3.27 -18.63
C ASN A 177 -2.17 3.08 -18.46
N PRO A 178 -2.83 2.25 -19.29
CA PRO A 178 -4.27 2.02 -19.21
C PRO A 178 -4.76 1.53 -17.84
N GLN A 179 -3.97 0.70 -17.15
CA GLN A 179 -4.31 0.20 -15.82
C GLN A 179 -4.28 1.31 -14.76
N ALA A 180 -3.31 2.23 -14.85
CA ALA A 180 -3.21 3.40 -13.98
C ALA A 180 -4.44 4.30 -14.16
N LEU A 181 -4.84 4.57 -15.40
CA LEU A 181 -6.05 5.35 -15.70
C LEU A 181 -7.32 4.67 -15.17
N ALA A 182 -7.46 3.35 -15.37
CA ALA A 182 -8.61 2.61 -14.84
C ALA A 182 -8.66 2.64 -13.30
N ASN A 183 -7.52 2.50 -12.64
CA ASN A 183 -7.42 2.59 -11.18
C ASN A 183 -7.79 3.99 -10.66
N LEU A 184 -7.37 5.06 -11.36
CA LEU A 184 -7.74 6.43 -11.03
C LEU A 184 -9.25 6.62 -11.12
N VAL A 185 -9.87 6.26 -12.24
CA VAL A 185 -11.33 6.38 -12.42
C VAL A 185 -12.08 5.57 -11.37
N ASN A 186 -11.67 4.32 -11.12
CA ASN A 186 -12.31 3.48 -10.10
C ASN A 186 -12.18 4.05 -8.69
N GLY A 187 -11.03 4.63 -8.35
CA GLY A 187 -10.78 5.17 -7.03
C GLY A 187 -11.45 6.52 -6.80
N LEU A 188 -11.39 7.43 -7.77
CA LEU A 188 -12.04 8.75 -7.69
C LEU A 188 -13.56 8.63 -7.62
N GLY A 189 -14.16 7.66 -8.33
CA GLY A 189 -15.60 7.43 -8.27
C GLY A 189 -16.13 6.85 -6.95
N LYS A 190 -15.27 6.54 -5.96
CA LYS A 190 -15.70 6.07 -4.63
C LYS A 190 -15.98 7.21 -3.64
N TRP A 191 -15.61 8.44 -4.01
CA TRP A 191 -15.83 9.62 -3.20
C TRP A 191 -17.04 10.37 -3.77
N PRO A 192 -18.03 10.72 -2.92
CA PRO A 192 -19.20 11.49 -3.34
C PRO A 192 -18.84 12.92 -3.76
#